data_AF-S4R664-F1
#
_entry.id   AF-S4R664-F1
#
_cell.length_a   1.000
_cell.length_b   1.000
_cell.length_c   1.000
_cell.angle_alpha   90.00
_cell.angle_beta   90.00
_cell.angle_gamma   90.00
#
_symmetry.space_group_name_H-M   'P 1'
#
loop_
_entity.id
_entity.type
_entity.pdbx_description
1 polymer ?
#
loop_
_entity_poly.entity_id
_entity_poly.type
_entity_poly.pdbx_seq_one_letter_code
_entity_poly.pdbx_strand_id
1 'polypeptide(L)'
;VQVVCERADVLACCGAVSRTFPLFSRRSVVTRRAEKRSVSVEFILVGLNNGPLDTGALQCLSSLAEGVRLAARIVDMPCSEMNTDHFLEEIAAVGKELGLTPTVIRGEELKERGFGGIYGVGKAACNPPALAVLSHKPEGATQTIAWVGKGIVYDTGGLSMKGKTAMPGMKRDCGGAAAVLGAFRAAVKQGFCENLHAVFCLAENAVGPNATRPDDIHRLYSGK
;
A
#
# COMPACT_ATOMS: atom_id res chain seq x y z
N VAL A 1 3.72 -3.26 -25.84
CA VAL A 1 2.57 -2.33 -25.89
C VAL A 1 3.10 -1.01 -26.40
N GLN A 2 2.49 -0.44 -27.44
CA GLN A 2 2.83 0.90 -27.91
C GLN A 2 1.76 1.88 -27.44
N VAL A 3 2.20 3.04 -26.97
CA VAL A 3 1.33 4.09 -26.45
C VAL A 3 1.70 5.38 -27.16
N VAL A 4 0.75 5.94 -27.91
CA VAL A 4 0.90 7.24 -28.58
C VAL A 4 0.26 8.30 -27.69
N CYS A 5 1.03 9.28 -27.22
CA CYS A 5 0.51 10.36 -26.39
C CYS A 5 1.38 11.63 -26.46
N GLU A 6 0.86 12.74 -25.97
CA GLU A 6 1.66 13.95 -25.77
C GLU A 6 2.59 13.78 -24.56
N ARG A 7 3.71 14.51 -24.54
CA ARG A 7 4.71 14.44 -23.46
C ARG A 7 4.12 14.69 -22.07
N ALA A 8 3.14 15.58 -21.97
CA ALA A 8 2.47 15.92 -20.70
C ALA A 8 1.66 14.73 -20.13
N ASP A 9 1.18 13.82 -20.98
CA ASP A 9 0.30 12.72 -20.59
C ASP A 9 1.05 11.42 -20.28
N VAL A 10 2.36 11.36 -20.56
CA VAL A 10 3.17 10.14 -20.44
C VAL A 10 3.03 9.48 -19.05
N LEU A 11 3.04 10.28 -17.98
CA LEU A 11 2.89 9.77 -16.61
C LEU A 11 1.51 9.13 -16.40
N ALA A 12 0.45 9.80 -16.86
CA ALA A 12 -0.92 9.31 -16.75
C ALA A 12 -1.13 8.04 -17.60
N CYS A 13 -0.62 8.04 -18.83
CA CYS A 13 -0.64 6.89 -19.72
C CYS A 13 0.13 5.70 -19.12
N CYS A 14 1.31 5.93 -18.55
CA CYS A 14 2.07 4.91 -17.85
C CYS A 14 1.29 4.32 -16.68
N GLY A 15 0.68 5.18 -15.85
CA GLY A 15 -0.19 4.75 -14.76
C GLY A 15 -1.40 3.93 -15.23
N ALA A 16 -2.01 4.31 -16.36
CA ALA A 16 -3.13 3.58 -16.94
C ALA A 16 -2.70 2.18 -17.44
N VAL A 17 -1.63 2.10 -18.21
CA VAL A 17 -1.08 0.83 -18.73
C VAL A 17 -0.62 -0.07 -17.59
N SER A 18 -0.03 0.48 -16.53
CA SER A 18 0.43 -0.32 -15.38
C SER A 18 -0.70 -1.07 -14.69
N ARG A 19 -1.89 -0.47 -14.62
CA ARG A 19 -3.09 -1.09 -14.00
C ARG A 19 -3.63 -2.27 -14.80
N THR A 20 -3.32 -2.37 -16.10
CA THR A 20 -3.82 -3.47 -16.95
C THR A 20 -3.00 -4.76 -16.81
N PHE A 21 -1.91 -4.75 -16.04
CA PHE A 21 -1.02 -5.90 -15.84
C PHE A 21 -1.00 -6.35 -14.37
N PRO A 22 -2.09 -6.97 -13.87
CA PRO A 22 -2.20 -7.40 -12.49
C PRO A 22 -1.15 -8.46 -12.15
N LEU A 23 -0.61 -8.38 -10.93
CA LEU A 23 0.35 -9.36 -10.41
C LEU A 23 -0.33 -10.52 -9.68
N PHE A 24 -1.52 -10.31 -9.12
CA PHE A 24 -2.23 -11.34 -8.36
C PHE A 24 -3.15 -12.18 -9.25
N SER A 25 -3.06 -13.50 -9.14
CA SER A 25 -4.00 -14.44 -9.76
C SER A 25 -3.96 -15.79 -9.02
N ARG A 26 -5.13 -16.42 -8.90
CA ARG A 26 -5.32 -17.79 -8.38
C ARG A 26 -6.03 -18.71 -9.36
N ARG A 27 -6.09 -18.35 -10.65
CA ARG A 27 -6.63 -19.24 -11.68
C ARG A 27 -5.77 -20.51 -11.77
N SER A 28 -6.41 -21.69 -11.80
CA SER A 28 -5.70 -22.97 -11.83
C SER A 28 -4.82 -23.11 -13.08
N VAL A 29 -3.63 -23.66 -12.89
CA VAL A 29 -2.47 -23.62 -13.81
C VAL A 29 -2.59 -24.64 -14.96
N VAL A 30 -3.73 -25.32 -15.13
CA VAL A 30 -3.87 -26.47 -16.06
C VAL A 30 -3.57 -26.12 -17.54
N THR A 31 -3.46 -24.84 -17.92
CA THR A 31 -3.11 -24.46 -19.31
C THR A 31 -2.03 -23.37 -19.47
N ARG A 32 -1.35 -22.89 -18.42
CA ARG A 32 -0.27 -21.90 -18.60
C ARG A 32 0.84 -22.12 -17.60
N ARG A 33 2.01 -22.59 -18.05
CA ARG A 33 3.27 -22.48 -17.30
C ARG A 33 3.35 -21.07 -16.69
N ALA A 34 3.69 -20.99 -15.40
CA ALA A 34 3.96 -19.76 -14.69
C ALA A 34 5.26 -19.12 -15.21
N GLU A 35 5.30 -18.75 -16.49
CA GLU A 35 6.40 -18.03 -17.09
C GLU A 35 6.30 -16.56 -16.69
N LYS A 36 7.41 -16.00 -16.21
CA LYS A 36 7.57 -14.56 -16.05
C LYS A 36 7.33 -13.91 -17.40
N ARG A 37 6.21 -13.21 -17.53
CA ARG A 37 5.90 -12.40 -18.72
C ARG A 37 6.53 -11.03 -18.54
N SER A 38 7.53 -10.72 -19.36
CA SER A 38 7.98 -9.35 -19.54
C SER A 38 7.02 -8.62 -20.47
N VAL A 39 6.70 -7.37 -20.13
CA VAL A 39 5.90 -6.49 -20.98
C VAL A 39 6.72 -5.23 -21.20
N SER A 40 7.14 -5.01 -22.45
CA SER A 40 7.77 -3.76 -22.85
C SER A 40 6.69 -2.76 -23.26
N VAL A 41 6.78 -1.55 -22.71
CA VAL A 41 5.91 -0.42 -23.06
C VAL A 41 6.77 0.61 -23.78
N GLU A 42 6.37 0.96 -25.00
CA GLU A 42 7.03 1.95 -25.84
C GLU A 42 6.13 3.18 -25.94
N PHE A 43 6.66 4.34 -25.58
CA PHE A 43 5.96 5.62 -25.70
C PHE A 43 6.39 6.33 -26.97
N ILE A 44 5.42 6.58 -27.86
CA ILE A 44 5.59 7.33 -29.10
C ILE A 44 5.03 8.73 -28.84
N LEU A 45 5.94 9.71 -28.66
CA LEU A 45 5.54 11.07 -28.33
C LEU A 45 5.09 11.83 -29.58
N VAL A 46 3.95 12.52 -29.47
CA VAL A 46 3.40 13.40 -30.52
C VAL A 46 3.27 14.83 -30.01
N GLY A 47 3.11 15.78 -30.94
CA GLY A 47 2.96 17.20 -30.64
C GLY A 47 4.28 17.96 -30.49
N LEU A 48 4.23 19.11 -29.82
CA LEU A 48 5.41 19.91 -29.50
C LEU A 48 6.24 19.18 -28.43
N ASN A 49 7.57 19.11 -28.59
CA ASN A 49 8.50 18.35 -27.74
C ASN A 49 8.42 16.81 -27.86
N ASN A 50 8.38 16.30 -29.09
CA ASN A 50 8.35 14.87 -29.44
C ASN A 50 9.73 14.16 -29.41
N GLY A 51 10.77 14.80 -28.86
CA GLY A 51 12.07 14.16 -28.67
C GLY A 51 12.00 12.94 -27.73
N PRO A 52 13.06 12.12 -27.62
CA PRO A 52 13.06 10.99 -26.70
C PRO A 52 12.92 11.45 -25.24
N LEU A 53 12.46 10.53 -24.38
CA LEU A 53 12.53 10.69 -22.93
C LEU A 53 13.96 10.39 -22.48
N ASP A 54 14.47 11.17 -21.53
CA ASP A 54 15.76 10.89 -20.91
C ASP A 54 15.67 9.68 -19.97
N THR A 55 16.83 9.17 -19.56
CA THR A 55 16.94 8.00 -18.69
C THR A 55 16.25 8.20 -17.33
N GLY A 56 16.29 9.41 -16.78
CA GLY A 56 15.65 9.73 -15.49
C GLY A 56 14.13 9.65 -15.59
N ALA A 57 13.55 10.21 -16.65
CA ALA A 57 12.13 10.10 -16.95
C ALA A 57 11.72 8.63 -17.11
N LEU A 58 12.47 7.82 -17.85
CA LEU A 58 12.18 6.39 -18.02
C LEU A 58 12.25 5.61 -16.68
N GLN A 59 13.22 5.93 -15.82
CA GLN A 59 13.32 5.35 -14.47
C GLN A 59 12.16 5.76 -13.57
N CYS A 60 11.69 7.00 -13.69
CA CYS A 60 10.51 7.50 -12.99
C CYS A 60 9.25 6.71 -13.42
N LEU A 61 9.04 6.53 -14.73
CA LEU A 61 7.92 5.73 -15.25
C LEU A 61 7.97 4.27 -14.80
N SER A 62 9.16 3.67 -14.79
CA SER A 62 9.35 2.31 -14.27
C SER A 62 9.00 2.21 -12.78
N SER A 63 9.47 3.18 -11.98
CA SER A 63 9.18 3.24 -10.53
C SER A 63 7.68 3.45 -10.26
N LEU A 64 7.02 4.30 -11.04
CA LEU A 64 5.56 4.49 -11.00
C LEU A 64 4.84 3.17 -11.31
N ALA A 65 5.21 2.51 -12.41
CA ALA A 65 4.55 1.29 -12.85
C ALA A 65 4.64 0.17 -11.81
N GLU A 66 5.81 0.00 -11.21
CA GLU A 66 6.05 -0.95 -10.13
C GLU A 66 5.24 -0.59 -8.87
N GLY A 67 5.21 0.69 -8.46
CA GLY A 67 4.42 1.15 -7.32
C GLY A 67 2.92 0.93 -7.50
N VAL A 68 2.39 1.25 -8.68
CA VAL A 68 0.97 1.02 -9.04
C VAL A 68 0.63 -0.47 -8.99
N ARG A 69 1.49 -1.31 -9.57
CA ARG A 69 1.26 -2.76 -9.61
C ARG A 69 1.42 -3.42 -8.24
N LEU A 70 2.35 -2.93 -7.41
CA LEU A 70 2.48 -3.34 -6.02
C LEU A 70 1.20 -3.06 -5.24
N ALA A 71 0.70 -1.81 -5.31
CA ALA A 71 -0.53 -1.43 -4.62
C ALA A 71 -1.72 -2.28 -5.09
N ALA A 72 -1.88 -2.46 -6.40
CA ALA A 72 -2.93 -3.30 -6.97
C ALA A 72 -2.83 -4.76 -6.50
N ARG A 73 -1.61 -5.33 -6.45
CA ARG A 73 -1.39 -6.70 -5.98
C ARG A 73 -1.88 -6.89 -4.55
N ILE A 74 -1.48 -6.00 -3.64
CA ILE A 74 -1.88 -6.05 -2.24
C ILE A 74 -3.41 -5.96 -2.10
N VAL A 75 -4.05 -5.05 -2.83
CA VAL A 75 -5.51 -4.84 -2.82
C VAL A 75 -6.28 -6.02 -3.43
N ASP A 76 -5.70 -6.70 -4.42
CA ASP A 76 -6.32 -7.85 -5.08
C ASP A 76 -6.14 -9.17 -4.32
N MET A 77 -5.13 -9.28 -3.44
CA MET A 77 -4.92 -10.47 -2.61
C MET A 77 -6.06 -10.66 -1.60
N PRO A 78 -6.59 -11.89 -1.42
CA PRO A 78 -7.56 -12.18 -0.37
C PRO A 78 -6.91 -12.03 1.01
N CYS A 79 -7.69 -11.67 2.03
CA CYS A 79 -7.17 -11.47 3.40
C CYS A 79 -6.49 -12.71 4.00
N SER A 80 -6.84 -13.92 3.54
CA SER A 80 -6.16 -15.17 3.92
C SER A 80 -4.69 -15.22 3.48
N GLU A 81 -4.30 -14.42 2.50
CA GLU A 81 -2.93 -14.30 1.97
C GLU A 81 -2.35 -12.89 2.12
N MET A 82 -3.16 -11.95 2.63
CA MET A 82 -2.80 -10.56 2.85
C MET A 82 -3.48 -10.08 4.13
N ASN A 83 -3.08 -10.67 5.26
CA ASN A 83 -3.45 -10.22 6.60
C ASN A 83 -2.42 -9.17 7.11
N THR A 84 -2.53 -8.75 8.37
CA THR A 84 -1.63 -7.72 8.92
C THR A 84 -0.15 -8.13 8.90
N ASP A 85 0.16 -9.42 9.10
CA ASP A 85 1.53 -9.93 9.11
C ASP A 85 2.14 -9.94 7.71
N HIS A 86 1.41 -10.43 6.72
CA HIS A 86 1.85 -10.39 5.32
C HIS A 86 2.00 -8.94 4.83
N PHE A 87 1.15 -8.01 5.27
CA PHE A 87 1.33 -6.59 4.93
C PHE A 87 2.61 -6.03 5.54
N LEU A 88 2.95 -6.40 6.79
CA LEU A 88 4.24 -6.02 7.40
C LEU A 88 5.43 -6.58 6.61
N GLU A 89 5.33 -7.79 6.06
CA GLU A 89 6.35 -8.37 5.17
C GLU A 89 6.51 -7.55 3.88
N GLU A 90 5.42 -7.06 3.29
CA GLU A 90 5.47 -6.15 2.13
C GLU A 90 6.17 -4.83 2.46
N ILE A 91 5.86 -4.25 3.63
CA ILE A 91 6.53 -3.03 4.11
C ILE A 91 8.02 -3.29 4.32
N ALA A 92 8.39 -4.42 4.93
CA ALA A 92 9.78 -4.81 5.15
C ALA A 92 10.52 -5.07 3.83
N ALA A 93 9.87 -5.68 2.84
CA ALA A 93 10.44 -5.92 1.51
C ALA A 93 10.76 -4.60 0.79
N VAL A 94 9.82 -3.65 0.81
CA VAL A 94 10.05 -2.29 0.27
C VAL A 94 11.12 -1.56 1.07
N GLY A 95 11.09 -1.65 2.41
CA GLY A 95 12.14 -1.08 3.27
C GLY A 95 13.52 -1.59 2.87
N LYS A 96 13.70 -2.90 2.79
CA LYS A 96 14.95 -3.54 2.37
C LYS A 96 15.42 -3.07 0.99
N GLU A 97 14.51 -2.96 0.02
CA GLU A 97 14.81 -2.44 -1.31
C GLU A 97 15.37 -1.01 -1.27
N LEU A 98 14.88 -0.18 -0.34
CA LEU A 98 15.28 1.22 -0.17
C LEU A 98 16.43 1.41 0.84
N GLY A 99 16.92 0.34 1.47
CA GLY A 99 17.91 0.42 2.56
C GLY A 99 17.33 1.00 3.86
N LEU A 100 16.03 0.86 4.09
CA LEU A 100 15.30 1.35 5.26
C LEU A 100 14.77 0.20 6.12
N THR A 101 14.88 0.33 7.45
CA THR A 101 14.28 -0.62 8.40
C THR A 101 12.98 -0.03 8.93
N PRO A 102 11.82 -0.70 8.78
CA PRO A 102 10.57 -0.20 9.33
C PRO A 102 10.58 -0.25 10.86
N THR A 103 10.04 0.79 11.49
CA THR A 103 9.66 0.75 12.91
C THR A 103 8.28 0.14 13.00
N VAL A 104 8.07 -0.84 13.90
CA VAL A 104 6.79 -1.55 14.06
C VAL A 104 6.38 -1.56 15.53
N ILE A 105 5.12 -1.20 15.79
CA ILE A 105 4.45 -1.28 17.09
C ILE A 105 3.27 -2.24 16.92
N ARG A 106 3.25 -3.39 17.59
CA ARG A 106 2.32 -4.49 17.27
C ARG A 106 1.61 -5.07 18.49
N GLY A 107 0.34 -5.43 18.32
CA GLY A 107 -0.45 -6.13 19.35
C GLY A 107 -0.58 -5.33 20.64
N GLU A 108 -0.29 -5.97 21.77
CA GLU A 108 -0.41 -5.33 23.10
C GLU A 108 0.51 -4.11 23.27
N GLU A 109 1.63 -4.03 22.55
CA GLU A 109 2.50 -2.83 22.59
C GLU A 109 1.74 -1.56 22.15
N LEU A 110 0.80 -1.69 21.21
CA LEU A 110 -0.07 -0.58 20.81
C LEU A 110 -0.91 -0.09 21.99
N LYS A 111 -1.48 -1.01 22.77
CA LYS A 111 -2.29 -0.69 23.95
C LYS A 111 -1.43 -0.04 25.03
N GLU A 112 -0.29 -0.64 25.34
CA GLU A 112 0.65 -0.15 26.36
C GLU A 112 1.15 1.26 26.05
N ARG A 113 1.38 1.56 24.76
CA ARG A 113 1.84 2.89 24.30
C ARG A 113 0.69 3.88 24.02
N GLY A 114 -0.55 3.53 24.36
CA GLY A 114 -1.70 4.43 24.26
C GLY A 114 -2.34 4.56 22.87
N PHE A 115 -2.02 3.69 21.91
CA PHE A 115 -2.66 3.62 20.59
C PHE A 115 -4.02 2.90 20.64
N GLY A 116 -4.89 3.34 21.56
CA GLY A 116 -6.16 2.66 21.86
C GLY A 116 -7.15 2.58 20.70
N GLY A 117 -7.04 3.46 19.70
CA GLY A 117 -7.86 3.41 18.48
C GLY A 117 -7.54 2.21 17.60
N ILE A 118 -6.32 2.13 17.05
CA ILE A 118 -5.90 1.01 16.19
C ILE A 118 -5.90 -0.33 16.94
N TYR A 119 -5.49 -0.34 18.22
CA TYR A 119 -5.60 -1.52 19.06
C TYR A 119 -7.05 -1.96 19.21
N GLY A 120 -7.95 -1.02 19.54
CA GLY A 120 -9.38 -1.28 19.68
C GLY A 120 -10.02 -1.89 18.44
N VAL A 121 -9.65 -1.39 17.25
CA VAL A 121 -10.16 -1.92 15.99
C VAL A 121 -9.66 -3.35 15.73
N GLY A 122 -8.37 -3.62 15.93
CA GLY A 122 -7.76 -4.90 15.54
C GLY A 122 -7.72 -6.01 16.59
N LYS A 123 -8.00 -5.72 17.87
CA LYS A 123 -7.83 -6.67 19.00
C LYS A 123 -8.65 -7.97 18.89
N ALA A 124 -9.66 -8.02 18.03
CA ALA A 124 -10.48 -9.22 17.83
C ALA A 124 -9.99 -10.15 16.73
N ALA A 125 -9.09 -9.69 15.88
CA ALA A 125 -8.56 -10.49 14.78
C ALA A 125 -7.54 -11.52 15.26
N CYS A 126 -7.38 -12.60 14.49
CA CYS A 126 -6.36 -13.62 14.77
C CYS A 126 -4.94 -13.07 14.60
N ASN A 127 -4.71 -12.26 13.57
CA ASN A 127 -3.46 -11.55 13.38
C ASN A 127 -3.55 -10.17 14.05
N PRO A 128 -2.64 -9.84 14.98
CA PRO A 128 -2.76 -8.62 15.78
C PRO A 128 -2.60 -7.35 14.93
N PRO A 129 -3.17 -6.22 15.37
CA PRO A 129 -2.97 -4.94 14.72
C PRO A 129 -1.51 -4.47 14.83
N ALA A 130 -1.09 -3.63 13.89
CA ALA A 130 0.24 -3.04 13.88
C ALA A 130 0.23 -1.61 13.34
N LEU A 131 1.02 -0.73 13.96
CA LEU A 131 1.44 0.53 13.38
C LEU A 131 2.85 0.35 12.85
N ALA A 132 3.06 0.53 11.54
CA ALA A 132 4.38 0.46 10.94
C ALA A 132 4.78 1.80 10.30
N VAL A 133 6.07 2.14 10.34
CA VAL A 133 6.59 3.39 9.78
C VAL A 133 7.87 3.13 8.98
N LEU A 134 7.88 3.55 7.72
CA LEU A 134 9.11 3.74 6.93
C LEU A 134 9.48 5.23 6.95
N SER A 135 10.76 5.54 7.14
CA SER A 135 11.25 6.92 7.25
C SER A 135 12.43 7.14 6.31
N HIS A 136 12.27 8.04 5.35
CA HIS A 136 13.34 8.58 4.51
C HIS A 136 13.76 9.94 5.05
N LYS A 137 15.05 10.11 5.34
CA LYS A 137 15.60 11.31 5.99
C LYS A 137 16.92 11.71 5.33
N PRO A 138 16.88 12.36 4.16
CA PRO A 138 18.09 12.78 3.47
C PRO A 138 18.74 13.96 4.21
N GLU A 139 20.05 14.11 4.06
CA GLU A 139 20.76 15.28 4.57
C GLU A 139 20.26 16.56 3.89
N GLY A 140 20.18 17.66 4.65
CA GLY A 140 19.75 18.95 4.11
C GLY A 140 18.23 19.12 3.97
N ALA A 141 17.42 18.12 4.33
CA ALA A 141 15.96 18.26 4.37
C ALA A 141 15.53 19.41 5.30
N THR A 142 14.62 20.25 4.82
CA THR A 142 14.09 21.43 5.53
C THR A 142 12.63 21.25 5.93
N GLN A 143 11.94 20.30 5.32
CA GLN A 143 10.54 19.98 5.55
C GLN A 143 10.38 18.52 5.99
N THR A 144 9.27 18.26 6.69
CA THR A 144 8.87 16.92 7.11
C THR A 144 7.45 16.65 6.68
N ILE A 145 7.28 15.61 5.88
CA ILE A 145 6.00 15.20 5.31
C ILE A 145 5.66 13.80 5.84
N ALA A 146 4.41 13.60 6.22
CA ALA A 146 3.90 12.29 6.61
C ALA A 146 2.72 11.88 5.73
N TRP A 147 2.83 10.71 5.11
CA TRP A 147 1.73 10.05 4.43
C TRP A 147 1.21 8.94 5.32
N VAL A 148 -0.09 8.99 5.63
CA VAL A 148 -0.74 8.04 6.53
C VAL A 148 -1.74 7.22 5.74
N GLY A 149 -1.57 5.90 5.73
CA GLY A 149 -2.41 4.96 5.01
C GLY A 149 -3.27 4.11 5.93
N LYS A 150 -4.59 4.11 5.69
CA LYS A 150 -5.52 3.13 6.29
C LYS A 150 -5.19 1.73 5.73
N GLY A 151 -4.85 0.79 6.61
CA GLY A 151 -4.48 -0.58 6.28
C GLY A 151 -5.44 -1.61 6.88
N ILE A 152 -6.74 -1.45 6.66
CA ILE A 152 -7.71 -2.45 7.12
C ILE A 152 -7.69 -3.64 6.15
N VAL A 153 -7.01 -4.72 6.51
CA VAL A 153 -6.77 -5.88 5.62
C VAL A 153 -8.05 -6.66 5.30
N TYR A 154 -9.03 -6.57 6.19
CA TYR A 154 -10.41 -6.94 5.91
C TYR A 154 -11.35 -6.21 6.86
N ASP A 155 -12.50 -5.76 6.34
CA ASP A 155 -13.51 -5.03 7.11
C ASP A 155 -14.84 -5.79 7.13
N THR A 156 -15.08 -6.53 8.22
CA THR A 156 -16.38 -7.18 8.45
C THR A 156 -17.45 -6.18 8.91
N GLY A 157 -17.05 -4.97 9.33
CA GLY A 157 -17.85 -4.02 10.11
C GLY A 157 -17.68 -4.17 11.63
N GLY A 158 -17.03 -5.23 12.11
CA GLY A 158 -16.98 -5.56 13.53
C GLY A 158 -18.36 -5.99 14.02
N LEU A 159 -18.69 -5.72 15.29
CA LEU A 159 -20.03 -6.04 15.81
C LEU A 159 -21.15 -5.26 15.12
N SER A 160 -20.84 -4.12 14.51
CA SER A 160 -21.70 -3.44 13.52
C SER A 160 -21.54 -4.08 12.15
N MET A 161 -21.86 -5.37 12.07
CA MET A 161 -21.55 -6.23 10.94
C MET A 161 -22.16 -5.72 9.63
N LYS A 162 -21.34 -5.68 8.57
CA LYS A 162 -21.80 -5.37 7.21
C LYS A 162 -22.76 -6.46 6.74
N GLY A 163 -23.82 -6.05 6.04
CA GLY A 163 -24.75 -6.96 5.39
C GLY A 163 -24.11 -7.76 4.24
N LYS A 164 -24.84 -8.78 3.77
CA LYS A 164 -24.40 -9.74 2.74
C LYS A 164 -23.81 -9.10 1.48
N THR A 165 -24.33 -7.95 1.06
CA THR A 165 -23.91 -7.25 -0.17
C THR A 165 -22.80 -6.22 0.06
N ALA A 166 -22.61 -5.74 1.29
CA ALA A 166 -21.64 -4.70 1.61
C ALA A 166 -20.27 -5.25 2.03
N MET A 167 -20.21 -6.50 2.48
CA MET A 167 -18.96 -7.15 2.91
C MET A 167 -18.07 -7.64 1.75
N PRO A 168 -18.60 -8.21 0.64
CA PRO A 168 -17.76 -8.63 -0.48
C PRO A 168 -16.95 -7.46 -1.05
N GLY A 169 -15.64 -7.68 -1.22
CA GLY A 169 -14.71 -6.65 -1.70
C GLY A 169 -14.01 -5.86 -0.60
N MET A 170 -14.33 -6.07 0.68
CA MET A 170 -13.67 -5.39 1.81
C MET A 170 -12.20 -5.81 2.03
N LYS A 171 -11.69 -6.82 1.31
CA LYS A 171 -10.24 -7.04 1.17
C LYS A 171 -9.49 -5.81 0.62
N ARG A 172 -10.21 -4.91 -0.05
CA ARG A 172 -9.66 -3.68 -0.65
C ARG A 172 -9.56 -2.52 0.34
N ASP A 173 -10.02 -2.68 1.59
CA ASP A 173 -10.07 -1.60 2.58
C ASP A 173 -8.68 -1.23 3.15
N CYS A 174 -7.63 -1.95 2.71
CA CYS A 174 -6.22 -1.63 2.91
C CYS A 174 -5.61 -0.81 1.76
N GLY A 175 -6.42 -0.41 0.77
CA GLY A 175 -5.95 0.30 -0.43
C GLY A 175 -5.24 1.62 -0.15
N GLY A 176 -5.59 2.31 0.94
CA GLY A 176 -4.89 3.51 1.37
C GLY A 176 -3.44 3.24 1.78
N ALA A 177 -3.22 2.25 2.64
CA ALA A 177 -1.87 1.80 3.02
C ALA A 177 -1.09 1.27 1.81
N ALA A 178 -1.73 0.51 0.92
CA ALA A 178 -1.09 -0.01 -0.28
C ALA A 178 -0.65 1.11 -1.24
N ALA A 179 -1.49 2.15 -1.41
CA ALA A 179 -1.16 3.33 -2.20
C ALA A 179 0.01 4.11 -1.59
N VAL A 180 0.01 4.32 -0.27
CA VAL A 180 1.12 4.98 0.44
C VAL A 180 2.41 4.18 0.26
N LEU A 181 2.39 2.85 0.37
CA LEU A 181 3.58 2.01 0.22
C LEU A 181 4.16 2.12 -1.20
N GLY A 182 3.31 1.99 -2.22
CA GLY A 182 3.71 2.12 -3.62
C GLY A 182 4.24 3.51 -3.98
N ALA A 183 3.58 4.57 -3.48
CA ALA A 183 4.00 5.96 -3.68
C ALA A 183 5.31 6.28 -2.96
N PHE A 184 5.45 5.85 -1.70
CA PHE A 184 6.68 6.04 -0.91
C PHE A 184 7.87 5.38 -1.60
N ARG A 185 7.70 4.13 -2.06
CA ARG A 185 8.71 3.43 -2.85
C ARG A 185 9.13 4.21 -4.08
N ALA A 186 8.17 4.69 -4.87
CA ALA A 186 8.48 5.45 -6.07
C ALA A 186 9.20 6.78 -5.76
N ALA A 187 8.72 7.53 -4.76
CA ALA A 187 9.32 8.81 -4.37
C ALA A 187 10.77 8.67 -3.89
N VAL A 188 11.03 7.73 -2.97
CA VAL A 188 12.37 7.52 -2.42
C VAL A 188 13.35 7.03 -3.48
N LYS A 189 12.93 6.13 -4.39
CA LYS A 189 13.75 5.70 -5.53
C LYS A 189 14.15 6.83 -6.47
N GLN A 190 13.35 7.88 -6.56
CA GLN A 190 13.62 9.05 -7.40
C GLN A 190 14.40 10.15 -6.64
N GLY A 191 14.94 9.84 -5.46
CA GLY A 191 15.79 10.77 -4.72
C GLY A 191 15.02 11.93 -4.08
N PHE A 192 13.85 11.66 -3.49
CA PHE A 192 13.08 12.67 -2.76
C PHE A 192 13.95 13.44 -1.76
N CYS A 193 13.93 14.77 -1.81
CA CYS A 193 14.91 15.61 -1.10
C CYS A 193 14.49 16.03 0.32
N GLU A 194 13.25 15.77 0.74
CA GLU A 194 12.73 16.18 2.05
C GLU A 194 12.51 14.96 2.97
N ASN A 195 12.31 15.19 4.28
CA ASN A 195 11.97 14.09 5.18
C ASN A 195 10.58 13.56 4.82
N LEU A 196 10.48 12.26 4.59
CA LEU A 196 9.23 11.59 4.25
C LEU A 196 9.00 10.39 5.15
N HIS A 197 7.84 10.37 5.81
CA HIS A 197 7.38 9.25 6.61
C HIS A 197 6.16 8.60 5.99
N ALA A 198 6.20 7.29 5.76
CA ALA A 198 5.03 6.51 5.42
C ALA A 198 4.57 5.74 6.67
N VAL A 199 3.37 6.08 7.16
CA VAL A 199 2.75 5.49 8.35
C VAL A 199 1.61 4.57 7.91
N PHE A 200 1.66 3.32 8.35
CA PHE A 200 0.71 2.28 7.98
C PHE A 200 -0.09 1.86 9.21
N CYS A 201 -1.39 2.10 9.19
CA CYS A 201 -2.31 1.73 10.26
C CYS A 201 -2.96 0.38 9.93
N LEU A 202 -2.31 -0.73 10.31
CA LEU A 202 -2.70 -2.09 9.94
C LEU A 202 -3.60 -2.73 11.00
N ALA A 203 -4.77 -3.20 10.59
CA ALA A 203 -5.67 -3.98 11.45
C ALA A 203 -6.62 -4.82 10.58
N GLU A 204 -7.23 -5.84 11.15
CA GLU A 204 -8.43 -6.45 10.61
C GLU A 204 -9.61 -6.08 11.52
N ASN A 205 -10.68 -5.52 10.95
CA ASN A 205 -11.89 -5.22 11.72
C ASN A 205 -12.75 -6.48 11.80
N ALA A 206 -12.39 -7.36 12.74
CA ALA A 206 -12.97 -8.69 12.90
C ALA A 206 -14.14 -8.73 13.89
N VAL A 207 -14.90 -9.81 13.84
CA VAL A 207 -15.95 -10.15 14.81
C VAL A 207 -15.42 -11.22 15.74
N GLY A 208 -15.58 -11.02 17.05
CA GLY A 208 -15.19 -12.00 18.05
C GLY A 208 -15.50 -11.53 19.47
N PRO A 209 -15.24 -12.35 20.49
CA PRO A 209 -15.51 -12.00 21.90
C PRO A 209 -14.80 -10.72 22.35
N ASN A 210 -13.64 -10.43 21.75
CA ASN A 210 -12.82 -9.26 22.04
C ASN A 210 -13.12 -8.06 21.15
N ALA A 211 -14.12 -8.14 20.25
CA ALA A 211 -14.46 -7.05 19.35
C ALA A 211 -14.90 -5.81 20.10
N THR A 212 -14.52 -4.66 19.55
CA THR A 212 -15.05 -3.37 19.99
C THR A 212 -16.56 -3.37 19.82
N ARG A 213 -17.25 -2.96 20.88
CA ARG A 213 -18.71 -2.87 20.94
C ARG A 213 -19.18 -1.46 20.60
N PRO A 214 -20.37 -1.31 20.00
CA PRO A 214 -21.12 -0.07 20.19
C PRO A 214 -21.16 0.24 21.70
N ASP A 215 -20.95 1.50 22.05
CA ASP A 215 -20.80 2.02 23.43
C ASP A 215 -19.42 1.85 24.10
N ASP A 216 -18.47 1.11 23.51
CA ASP A 216 -17.08 1.12 24.01
C ASP A 216 -16.46 2.52 23.83
N ILE A 217 -15.85 3.05 24.90
CA ILE A 217 -15.11 4.32 24.87
C ILE A 217 -13.61 4.00 24.74
N HIS A 218 -13.00 4.45 23.66
CA HIS A 218 -11.57 4.35 23.44
C HIS A 218 -10.88 5.66 23.79
N ARG A 219 -9.78 5.60 24.55
CA ARG A 219 -8.79 6.68 24.60
C ARG A 219 -7.84 6.52 23.42
N LEU A 220 -7.79 7.53 22.54
CA LEU A 220 -6.90 7.56 21.39
C LEU A 220 -5.50 8.05 21.79
N TYR A 221 -4.53 7.86 20.89
CA TYR A 221 -3.15 8.32 21.11
C TYR A 221 -3.06 9.84 21.35
N SER A 222 -4.00 10.61 20.79
CA SER A 222 -4.10 12.05 21.01
C SER A 222 -4.49 12.46 22.44
N GLY A 223 -4.84 11.51 23.30
CA GLY A 223 -5.37 11.75 24.64
C GLY A 223 -6.89 11.99 24.68
N LYS A 224 -7.52 12.20 23.53
CA LYS A 224 -8.99 12.29 23.36
C LYS A 224 -9.66 10.93 23.29
#